data_AF-A0A9P7UU49-F1
#
_entry.id   AF-A0A9P7UU49-F1
#
_cell.length_a   1.000
_cell.length_b   1.000
_cell.length_c   1.000
_cell.angle_alpha   90.00
_cell.angle_beta   90.00
_cell.angle_gamma   90.00
#
_symmetry.space_group_name_H-M   'P 1'
#
loop_
_entity.id
_entity.type
_entity.pdbx_description
1 polymer ?
#
loop_
_entity_poly.entity_id
_entity_poly.type
_entity_poly.pdbx_seq_one_letter_code
_entity_poly.pdbx_strand_id
1 'polypeptide(L)'
;MGNEPRKEYPTYADAAKAACAWVNGGKKKIDTSKLVLYKGKLGSGSGKVVGVGLKTAAGVDVAYIRLDVDNTQNAIHFNAVQFDDGSKFAAVLQPTIAMSQAARESLYVEYLKGLENRSAQFLWEWWRTGVPPS
;
A
#
# COMPACT_ATOMS: atom_id res chain seq x y z
N MET A 1 -16.66 -7.62 10.99
CA MET A 1 -15.53 -7.26 10.12
C MET A 1 -15.92 -7.67 8.72
N GLY A 2 -16.11 -6.74 7.79
CA GLY A 2 -16.51 -7.07 6.42
C GLY A 2 -15.39 -7.84 5.72
N ASN A 3 -15.73 -8.87 4.95
CA ASN A 3 -14.79 -9.63 4.14
C ASN A 3 -14.20 -8.71 3.06
N GLU A 4 -13.10 -8.02 3.36
CA GLU A 4 -12.29 -7.33 2.36
C GLU A 4 -11.67 -8.43 1.46
N PRO A 5 -11.88 -8.40 0.12
CA PRO A 5 -11.21 -9.32 -0.79
C PRO A 5 -9.71 -9.39 -0.51
N ARG A 6 -9.21 -10.60 -0.24
CA ARG A 6 -7.82 -10.88 0.09
C ARG A 6 -7.25 -11.83 -0.96
N LYS A 7 -6.07 -11.52 -1.49
CA LYS A 7 -5.35 -12.42 -2.39
C LYS A 7 -3.85 -12.41 -2.09
N GLU A 8 -3.25 -13.58 -2.19
CA GLU A 8 -1.82 -13.80 -1.94
C GLU A 8 -1.02 -13.68 -3.23
N TYR A 9 0.15 -13.07 -3.13
CA TYR A 9 1.07 -12.84 -4.24
C TYR A 9 2.48 -13.26 -3.85
N PRO A 10 3.24 -13.87 -4.77
CA PRO A 10 4.56 -14.43 -4.46
C PRO A 10 5.63 -13.35 -4.25
N THR A 11 5.43 -12.14 -4.82
CA THR A 11 6.43 -11.07 -4.78
C THR A 11 5.83 -9.73 -4.38
N TYR A 12 6.68 -8.84 -3.84
CA TYR A 12 6.31 -7.46 -3.51
C TYR A 12 5.76 -6.73 -4.74
N ALA A 13 6.43 -6.89 -5.89
CA ALA A 13 6.03 -6.27 -7.15
C ALA A 13 4.65 -6.74 -7.61
N ASP A 14 4.34 -8.04 -7.51
CA ASP A 14 3.03 -8.57 -7.92
C ASP A 14 1.91 -8.10 -6.99
N ALA A 15 2.16 -8.06 -5.68
CA ALA A 15 1.22 -7.51 -4.71
C ALA A 15 0.95 -6.01 -4.96
N ALA A 16 2.01 -5.24 -5.22
CA ALA A 16 1.92 -3.80 -5.52
C ALA A 16 1.12 -3.55 -6.80
N LYS A 17 1.44 -4.27 -7.88
CA LYS A 17 0.74 -4.18 -9.17
C LYS A 17 -0.74 -4.49 -9.02
N ALA A 18 -1.08 -5.53 -8.25
CA ALA A 18 -2.47 -5.90 -7.99
C ALA A 18 -3.24 -4.82 -7.20
N ALA A 19 -2.61 -4.21 -6.19
CA ALA A 19 -3.19 -3.10 -5.45
C ALA A 19 -3.43 -1.88 -6.36
N CYS A 20 -2.46 -1.52 -7.20
CA CYS A 20 -2.61 -0.45 -8.19
C CYS A 20 -3.74 -0.74 -9.19
N ALA A 21 -3.82 -1.97 -9.70
CA ALA A 21 -4.88 -2.39 -10.60
C ALA A 21 -6.26 -2.33 -9.93
N TRP A 22 -6.37 -2.72 -8.66
CA TRP A 22 -7.61 -2.64 -7.89
C TRP A 22 -8.09 -1.20 -7.74
N VAL A 23 -7.23 -0.30 -7.26
CA VAL A 23 -7.56 1.13 -7.07
C VAL A 23 -7.97 1.77 -8.40
N ASN A 24 -7.28 1.43 -9.49
CA ASN A 24 -7.57 1.98 -10.81
C ASN A 24 -8.64 1.20 -11.60
N GLY A 25 -9.21 0.15 -11.00
CA GLY A 25 -10.24 -0.70 -11.59
C GLY A 25 -11.65 -0.10 -11.55
N GLY A 26 -11.87 0.91 -10.69
CA GLY A 26 -13.12 1.64 -10.59
C GLY A 26 -13.48 2.49 -11.82
N LYS A 27 -14.65 3.13 -11.76
CA LYS A 27 -15.14 4.11 -12.74
C LYS A 27 -14.25 5.35 -12.77
N LYS A 28 -13.87 5.90 -11.61
CA LYS A 28 -12.90 7.01 -11.55
C LYS A 28 -11.49 6.45 -11.57
N LYS A 29 -10.66 7.11 -12.37
CA LYS A 29 -9.22 6.80 -12.49
C LYS A 29 -8.41 7.69 -11.59
N ILE A 30 -7.25 7.20 -11.19
CA ILE A 30 -6.30 7.96 -10.39
C ILE A 30 -5.68 9.07 -11.24
N ASP A 31 -5.79 10.30 -10.74
CA ASP A 31 -5.05 11.44 -11.24
C ASP A 31 -3.71 11.51 -10.51
N THR A 32 -2.63 11.09 -11.18
CA THR A 32 -1.29 10.99 -10.59
C THR A 32 -0.73 12.35 -10.17
N SER A 33 -1.18 13.44 -10.79
CA SER A 33 -0.73 14.80 -10.44
C SER A 33 -1.21 15.25 -9.06
N LYS A 34 -2.29 14.64 -8.56
CA LYS A 34 -2.90 14.96 -7.25
C LYS A 34 -2.48 14.02 -6.12
N LEU A 35 -1.62 13.06 -6.41
CA LEU A 35 -1.16 12.10 -5.41
C LEU A 35 -0.31 12.77 -4.35
N VAL A 36 -0.55 12.39 -3.10
CA VAL A 36 0.24 12.79 -1.94
C VAL A 36 0.80 11.56 -1.23
N LEU A 37 1.91 11.74 -0.51
CA LEU A 37 2.45 10.70 0.36
C LEU A 37 1.55 10.52 1.56
N TYR A 38 1.22 9.27 1.88
CA TYR A 38 0.45 8.94 3.08
C TYR A 38 1.38 8.44 4.17
N LYS A 39 1.29 9.07 5.35
CA LYS A 39 2.05 8.67 6.54
C LYS A 39 1.25 7.69 7.41
N GLY A 40 1.92 6.64 7.86
CA GLY A 40 1.33 5.68 8.80
C GLY A 40 1.01 6.33 10.13
N LYS A 41 -0.03 5.82 10.80
CA LYS A 41 -0.54 6.36 12.07
C LYS A 41 -0.26 5.47 13.29
N LEU A 42 0.12 4.21 13.06
CA LEU A 42 0.19 3.16 14.07
C LEU A 42 1.40 2.26 13.84
N GLY A 43 1.82 1.55 14.89
CA GLY A 43 2.85 0.53 14.83
C GLY A 43 4.20 1.03 14.29
N SER A 44 4.95 0.13 13.68
CA SER A 44 6.27 0.40 13.08
C SER A 44 6.22 1.33 11.86
N GLY A 45 5.04 1.59 11.30
CA GLY A 45 4.82 2.56 10.22
C GLY A 45 4.46 3.97 10.70
N SER A 46 4.31 4.20 12.01
CA SER A 46 3.88 5.49 12.54
C SER A 46 4.85 6.62 12.17
N GLY A 47 4.34 7.70 11.58
CA GLY A 47 5.11 8.86 11.13
C GLY A 47 5.93 8.65 9.85
N LYS A 48 6.06 7.40 9.36
CA LYS A 48 6.78 7.04 8.14
C LYS A 48 5.86 7.08 6.92
N VAL A 49 6.45 7.26 5.74
CA VAL A 49 5.73 7.09 4.48
C VAL A 49 5.40 5.61 4.32
N VAL A 50 4.11 5.28 4.22
CA VAL A 50 3.64 3.90 4.03
C VAL A 50 2.83 3.76 2.75
N GLY A 51 2.50 4.85 2.06
CA GLY A 51 1.47 4.82 1.05
C GLY A 51 1.41 6.05 0.16
N VAL A 52 0.48 5.96 -0.78
CA VAL A 52 0.04 7.08 -1.62
C VAL A 52 -1.46 7.26 -1.47
N GLY A 53 -1.91 8.50 -1.64
CA GLY A 53 -3.30 8.87 -1.43
C GLY A 53 -3.66 10.19 -2.10
N LEU A 54 -4.79 10.75 -1.69
CA LEU A 54 -5.21 12.10 -2.06
C LEU A 54 -5.25 12.99 -0.83
N LYS A 55 -5.09 14.29 -1.05
CA LYS A 55 -5.48 15.30 -0.07
C LYS A 55 -6.92 15.74 -0.35
N THR A 56 -7.80 15.54 0.62
CA THR A 56 -9.20 16.00 0.52
C THR A 56 -9.27 17.53 0.55
N ALA A 57 -10.42 18.10 0.17
CA ALA A 57 -10.66 19.54 0.27
C ALA A 57 -10.53 20.08 1.70
N ALA A 58 -10.77 19.22 2.71
CA ALA A 58 -10.57 19.54 4.13
C ALA A 58 -9.10 19.46 4.59
N GLY A 59 -8.15 19.21 3.69
CA GLY A 59 -6.73 19.06 4.00
C GLY A 59 -6.34 17.72 4.62
N VAL A 60 -7.27 16.76 4.69
CA VAL A 60 -7.02 15.42 5.25
C VAL A 60 -6.47 14.50 4.17
N ASP A 61 -5.33 13.86 4.45
CA ASP A 61 -4.76 12.84 3.58
C ASP A 61 -5.52 11.51 3.74
N VAL A 62 -6.01 10.98 2.62
CA VAL A 62 -6.73 9.70 2.53
C VAL A 62 -5.95 8.75 1.64
N ALA A 63 -5.61 7.58 2.16
CA ALA A 63 -4.80 6.61 1.42
C ALA A 63 -5.60 5.88 0.34
N TYR A 64 -4.98 5.70 -0.82
CA TYR A 64 -5.42 4.75 -1.83
C TYR A 64 -4.74 3.41 -1.68
N ILE A 65 -3.43 3.42 -1.43
CA ILE A 65 -2.63 2.23 -1.23
C ILE A 65 -1.71 2.48 -0.07
N ARG A 66 -1.68 1.55 0.89
CA ARG A 66 -0.72 1.53 1.99
C ARG A 66 -0.05 0.17 2.04
N LEU A 67 1.25 0.16 2.27
CA LEU A 67 1.94 -1.01 2.75
C LEU A 67 1.70 -1.09 4.26
N ASP A 68 0.96 -2.12 4.68
CA ASP A 68 0.62 -2.38 6.07
C ASP A 68 1.28 -3.70 6.51
N VAL A 69 1.47 -3.86 7.82
CA VAL A 69 1.87 -5.12 8.45
C VAL A 69 0.85 -5.48 9.52
N ASP A 70 0.38 -6.72 9.49
CA ASP A 70 -0.54 -7.29 10.48
C ASP A 70 0.06 -8.56 11.09
N ASN A 71 -0.25 -8.78 12.36
CA ASN A 71 0.22 -9.90 13.18
C ASN A 71 -0.70 -11.12 13.08
N THR A 72 -1.93 -10.96 12.57
CA THR A 72 -2.96 -12.00 12.62
C THR A 72 -3.20 -12.71 11.29
N GLN A 73 -3.52 -12.01 10.19
CA GLN A 73 -4.00 -12.68 8.96
C GLN A 73 -3.39 -12.17 7.64
N ASN A 74 -3.08 -10.89 7.55
CA ASN A 74 -2.65 -10.29 6.27
C ASN A 74 -1.13 -10.11 6.13
N ALA A 75 -0.35 -10.51 7.13
CA ALA A 75 1.10 -10.40 7.12
C ALA A 75 1.56 -9.02 6.59
N ILE A 76 2.61 -8.94 5.77
CA ILE A 76 2.88 -7.72 4.98
C ILE A 76 1.96 -7.70 3.77
N HIS A 77 1.24 -6.60 3.56
CA HIS A 77 0.29 -6.49 2.46
C HIS A 77 0.13 -5.06 1.98
N PHE A 78 -0.29 -4.93 0.72
CA PHE A 78 -0.83 -3.68 0.22
C PHE A 78 -2.33 -3.63 0.51
N ASN A 79 -2.73 -2.69 1.35
CA ASN A 79 -4.11 -2.34 1.61
C ASN A 79 -4.55 -1.27 0.61
N ALA A 80 -5.40 -1.65 -0.33
CA ALA A 80 -5.90 -0.82 -1.41
C ALA A 80 -7.36 -0.42 -1.15
N VAL A 81 -7.70 0.84 -1.41
CA VAL A 81 -9.06 1.38 -1.27
C VAL A 81 -9.49 1.97 -2.62
N GLN A 82 -10.59 1.47 -3.17
CA GLN A 82 -11.17 2.06 -4.38
C GLN A 82 -11.67 3.46 -4.10
N PHE A 83 -11.35 4.37 -5.01
CA PHE A 83 -11.72 5.77 -4.89
C PHE A 83 -13.24 6.01 -4.99
N ASP A 84 -13.95 5.16 -5.72
CA ASP A 84 -15.36 5.39 -6.03
C ASP A 84 -16.29 5.08 -4.88
N ASP A 85 -16.11 3.93 -4.25
CA ASP A 85 -17.05 3.37 -3.29
C ASP A 85 -16.39 3.00 -1.95
N GLY A 86 -15.08 3.20 -1.81
CA GLY A 86 -14.33 2.84 -0.61
C GLY A 86 -14.16 1.34 -0.40
N SER A 87 -14.49 0.50 -1.39
CA SER A 87 -14.24 -0.94 -1.32
C SER A 87 -12.76 -1.23 -1.19
N LYS A 88 -12.42 -2.24 -0.41
CA LYS A 88 -11.04 -2.51 -0.02
C LYS A 88 -10.52 -3.80 -0.59
N PHE A 89 -9.20 -3.91 -0.71
CA PHE A 89 -8.53 -5.11 -1.17
C PHE A 89 -7.18 -5.25 -0.47
N ALA A 90 -6.88 -6.46 0.00
CA ALA A 90 -5.60 -6.81 0.59
C ALA A 90 -4.79 -7.70 -0.37
N ALA A 91 -3.72 -7.13 -0.94
CA ALA A 91 -2.72 -7.88 -1.70
C ALA A 91 -1.60 -8.33 -0.77
N VAL A 92 -1.69 -9.58 -0.28
CA VAL A 92 -0.82 -10.13 0.75
C VAL A 92 0.45 -10.70 0.14
N LEU A 93 1.61 -10.36 0.72
CA LEU A 93 2.90 -10.91 0.32
C LEU A 93 3.07 -12.31 0.92
N GLN A 94 2.82 -13.33 0.11
CA GLN A 94 2.76 -14.74 0.51
C GLN A 94 3.98 -15.22 1.33
N PRO A 95 5.24 -14.89 0.97
CA PRO A 95 6.40 -15.32 1.75
C PRO A 95 6.40 -14.85 3.21
N THR A 96 5.64 -13.79 3.53
CA THR A 96 5.64 -13.18 4.88
C THR A 96 4.61 -13.78 5.82
N ILE A 97 3.71 -14.64 5.32
CA ILE A 97 2.66 -15.28 6.11
C ILE A 97 3.26 -16.23 7.15
N ALA A 98 4.23 -17.05 6.75
CA ALA A 98 4.89 -18.01 7.63
C ALA A 98 6.00 -17.40 8.52
N MET A 99 6.33 -16.11 8.34
CA MET A 99 7.33 -15.44 9.16
C MET A 99 6.84 -15.23 10.59
N SER A 100 7.75 -15.28 11.56
CA SER A 100 7.47 -14.81 12.91
C SER A 100 7.16 -13.30 12.90
N GLN A 101 6.43 -12.84 13.92
CA GLN A 101 6.05 -11.43 14.04
C GLN A 101 7.27 -10.50 13.97
N ALA A 102 8.30 -10.76 14.77
CA ALA A 102 9.50 -9.92 14.82
C ALA A 102 10.24 -9.86 13.46
N ALA A 103 10.35 -10.99 12.76
CA ALA A 103 10.99 -11.03 11.45
C ALA A 103 10.17 -10.26 10.40
N ARG A 104 8.84 -10.37 10.47
CA ARG A 104 7.92 -9.66 9.58
C ARG A 104 7.97 -8.15 9.81
N GLU A 105 7.96 -7.70 11.06
CA GLU A 105 8.07 -6.28 11.42
C GLU A 105 9.41 -5.70 10.97
N SER A 106 10.52 -6.44 11.14
CA SER A 106 11.83 -6.02 10.66
C SER A 106 11.86 -5.86 9.14
N LEU A 107 11.35 -6.84 8.38
CA LEU A 107 11.26 -6.76 6.93
C LEU A 107 10.37 -5.60 6.47
N TYR A 108 9.25 -5.37 7.16
CA TYR A 108 8.37 -4.24 6.88
C TYR A 108 9.10 -2.90 7.02
N VAL A 109 9.87 -2.72 8.09
CA VAL A 109 10.68 -1.50 8.28
C VAL A 109 11.69 -1.32 7.15
N GLU A 110 12.33 -2.38 6.67
CA GLU A 110 13.23 -2.30 5.50
C GLU A 110 12.48 -1.84 4.23
N TYR A 111 11.28 -2.36 3.99
CA TYR A 111 10.46 -1.86 2.87
C TYR A 111 10.13 -0.38 3.02
N LEU A 112 9.81 0.09 4.22
CA LEU A 112 9.51 1.51 4.44
C LEU A 112 10.70 2.43 4.14
N LYS A 113 11.94 2.00 4.42
CA LYS A 113 13.14 2.78 4.05
C LYS A 113 13.22 3.01 2.54
N GLY A 114 12.79 2.03 1.73
CA GLY A 114 12.73 2.17 0.27
C GLY A 114 11.71 3.21 -0.21
N LEU A 115 10.73 3.56 0.63
CA LEU A 115 9.72 4.58 0.34
C LEU A 115 10.16 5.99 0.76
N GLU A 116 11.12 6.09 1.68
CA GLU A 116 11.62 7.37 2.19
C GLU A 116 12.33 8.16 1.06
N ASN A 117 12.23 9.49 1.11
CA ASN A 117 12.80 10.42 0.13
C ASN A 117 12.32 10.22 -1.33
N ARG A 118 11.14 9.60 -1.53
CA ARG A 118 10.47 9.47 -2.84
C ARG A 118 9.24 10.35 -2.93
N SER A 119 8.85 10.76 -4.14
CA SER A 119 7.58 11.45 -4.38
C SER A 119 6.42 10.46 -4.48
N ALA A 120 5.19 10.94 -4.30
CA ALA A 120 4.01 10.08 -4.44
C ALA A 120 3.85 9.53 -5.87
N GLN A 121 4.22 10.33 -6.87
CA GLN A 121 4.24 9.95 -8.28
C GLN A 121 5.25 8.82 -8.53
N PHE A 122 6.44 8.92 -7.94
CA PHE A 122 7.46 7.88 -8.05
C PHE A 122 6.96 6.56 -7.45
N LEU A 123 6.39 6.60 -6.24
CA LEU A 123 5.87 5.40 -5.58
C LEU A 123 4.73 4.76 -6.37
N TRP A 124 3.80 5.57 -6.88
CA TRP A 124 2.72 5.08 -7.72
C TRP A 124 3.24 4.38 -8.97
N GLU A 125 4.18 4.98 -9.69
CA GLU A 125 4.71 4.39 -10.92
C GLU A 125 5.52 3.13 -10.65
N TRP A 126 6.32 3.14 -9.58
CA TRP A 126 7.04 1.95 -9.13
C TRP A 126 6.07 0.81 -8.82
N TRP A 127 5.04 1.06 -8.02
CA TRP A 127 4.09 0.03 -7.62
C TRP A 127 3.22 -0.47 -8.78
N ARG A 128 2.85 0.42 -9.70
CA ARG A 128 2.02 0.07 -10.87
C ARG A 128 2.78 -0.76 -11.90
N THR A 129 4.10 -0.59 -12.02
CA THR A 129 4.93 -1.31 -13.00
C THR A 129 5.69 -2.49 -12.39
N GLY A 130 5.90 -2.48 -11.07
CA GLY A 130 6.79 -3.39 -10.37
C GLY A 130 8.28 -3.06 -10.58
N VAL A 131 8.60 -1.98 -11.29
CA VAL A 131 9.97 -1.56 -11.62
C VAL A 131 10.18 -0.13 -11.11
N PRO A 132 11.17 0.14 -10.26
CA PRO A 132 11.41 1.49 -9.78
C PRO A 132 11.81 2.40 -10.95
N PRO A 133 11.21 3.61 -11.09
CA PRO A 133 11.65 4.58 -12.08
C PRO A 133 13.13 4.93 -11.90
N SER A 134 13.85 5.12 -13.02
CA SER A 134 15.25 5.53 -13.08
C SER A 134 15.45 7.00 -12.74
#